data_AF-A0A348WR49-F1
#
_entry.id   AF-A0A348WR49-F1
#
_cell.length_a   1.000
_cell.length_b   1.000
_cell.length_c   1.000
_cell.angle_alpha   90.00
_cell.angle_beta   90.00
_cell.angle_gamma   90.00
#
_symmetry.space_group_name_H-M   'P 1'
#
loop_
_entity.id
_entity.type
_entity.pdbx_description
1 polymer ?
#
loop_
_entity_poly.entity_id
_entity_poly.type
_entity_poly.pdbx_seq_one_letter_code
_entity_poly.pdbx_strand_id
1 'polypeptide(L)'
;AGPIGEEERMSIHRAAPTYEEQSNTSDLLETGIKVIDLICPFAKGGKVGLFGGAGVGKTVNMMELIRNIAIEHSGYSVFAGVGERTR
;
A
#
# COMPACT_ATOMS: atom_id res chain seq x y z
N ALA A 1 18.51 12.00 -14.95
CA ALA A 1 17.10 12.19 -14.54
C ALA A 1 16.70 13.62 -14.88
N GLY A 2 15.49 13.82 -15.42
CA GLY A 2 14.94 15.15 -15.72
C GLY A 2 14.15 15.71 -14.52
N PRO A 3 13.61 16.94 -14.64
CA PRO A 3 12.75 17.52 -13.61
C PRO A 3 11.47 16.70 -13.45
N ILE A 4 11.01 16.57 -12.20
CA ILE A 4 9.71 15.98 -11.85
C ILE A 4 8.69 17.12 -11.97
N GLY A 5 7.68 16.97 -12.83
CA GLY A 5 6.67 18.00 -13.11
C GLY A 5 5.63 18.15 -12.01
N GLU A 6 6.07 18.54 -10.80
CA GLU A 6 5.17 18.79 -9.68
C GLU A 6 4.46 20.16 -9.83
N GLU A 7 3.15 20.18 -9.59
CA GLU A 7 2.36 21.42 -9.51
C GLU A 7 2.22 21.89 -8.04
N GLU A 8 2.20 20.94 -7.10
CA GLU A 8 2.04 21.18 -5.68
C GLU A 8 3.10 20.38 -4.89
N ARG A 9 3.61 20.98 -3.81
CA ARG A 9 4.58 20.36 -2.91
C ARG A 9 4.11 20.43 -1.47
N MET A 10 4.04 19.27 -0.82
CA MET A 10 3.58 19.14 0.56
C MET A 10 4.74 18.87 1.54
N SER A 11 4.58 19.29 2.80
CA SER A 11 5.51 18.94 3.89
C SER A 11 5.46 17.45 4.22
N ILE A 12 6.63 16.83 4.43
CA ILE A 12 6.74 15.43 4.89
C ILE A 12 6.34 15.24 6.36
N HIS A 13 6.29 16.33 7.14
CA HIS A 13 5.79 16.32 8.51
C HIS A 13 4.39 16.96 8.53
N ARG A 14 3.38 16.14 8.84
CA ARG A 14 1.99 16.58 9.08
C ARG A 14 1.42 15.91 10.32
N ALA A 15 0.48 16.57 10.99
CA ALA A 15 -0.29 15.95 12.07
C ALA A 15 -1.17 14.81 11.51
N ALA A 16 -1.44 13.81 12.35
CA ALA A 16 -2.40 12.76 12.02
C ALA A 16 -3.82 13.36 11.84
N PRO A 17 -4.70 12.71 11.06
CA PRO A 17 -6.10 13.10 10.97
C PRO A 17 -6.76 13.18 12.34
N THR A 18 -7.62 14.18 12.54
CA THR A 18 -8.41 14.36 13.75
C THR A 18 -9.46 13.26 13.90
N TYR A 19 -10.07 13.14 15.09
CA TYR A 19 -11.12 12.14 15.33
C TYR A 19 -12.34 12.34 14.43
N GLU A 20 -12.71 13.59 14.12
CA GLU A 20 -13.85 13.92 13.26
C GLU A 20 -13.61 13.52 11.78
N GLU A 21 -12.35 13.45 11.35
CA GLU A 21 -11.95 13.06 9.98
C GLU A 21 -11.81 11.55 9.81
N GLN A 22 -11.85 10.76 10.89
CA GLN A 22 -11.71 9.31 10.81
C GLN A 22 -12.99 8.66 10.30
N SER A 23 -12.87 7.75 9.33
CA SER A 23 -13.99 6.93 8.90
C SER A 23 -14.31 5.86 9.95
N ASN A 24 -15.61 5.67 10.22
CA ASN A 24 -16.12 4.58 11.05
C ASN A 24 -16.48 3.33 10.24
N THR A 25 -16.34 3.34 8.90
CA THR A 25 -16.64 2.17 8.06
C THR A 25 -15.46 1.20 8.01
N SER A 26 -15.75 -0.08 8.27
CA SER A 26 -14.81 -1.17 8.07
C SER A 26 -14.95 -1.74 6.66
N ASP A 27 -14.61 -0.94 5.66
CA ASP A 27 -14.66 -1.39 4.27
C ASP A 27 -13.49 -2.35 3.98
N LEU A 28 -13.73 -3.37 3.17
CA LEU A 28 -12.69 -4.32 2.75
C LEU A 28 -11.98 -3.81 1.50
N LEU A 29 -10.68 -4.09 1.42
CA LEU A 29 -9.86 -3.91 0.23
C LEU A 29 -9.68 -5.28 -0.43
N GLU A 30 -10.37 -5.50 -1.55
CA GLU A 30 -10.20 -6.70 -2.35
C GLU A 30 -8.84 -6.69 -3.06
N THR A 31 -8.04 -7.72 -2.81
CA THR A 31 -6.66 -7.82 -3.33
C THR A 31 -6.55 -8.62 -4.62
N GLY A 32 -7.57 -9.44 -4.93
CA GLY A 32 -7.54 -10.40 -6.04
C GLY A 32 -6.73 -11.66 -5.73
N ILE A 33 -6.15 -11.76 -4.52
CA ILE A 33 -5.38 -12.91 -4.08
C ILE A 33 -6.26 -13.74 -3.16
N LYS A 34 -6.78 -14.86 -3.69
CA LYS A 34 -7.78 -15.71 -3.01
C LYS A 34 -7.43 -16.06 -1.55
N VAL A 35 -6.17 -16.40 -1.27
CA VAL A 35 -5.77 -16.76 0.10
C VAL A 35 -5.81 -15.56 1.06
N ILE A 36 -5.50 -14.35 0.56
CA ILE A 36 -5.58 -13.12 1.34
C ILE A 36 -7.06 -12.75 1.53
N ASP A 37 -7.82 -12.65 0.44
CA ASP A 37 -9.22 -12.22 0.50
C ASP A 37 -10.11 -13.15 1.34
N LEU A 38 -9.79 -14.45 1.38
CA LEU A 38 -10.57 -15.43 2.15
C LEU A 38 -10.12 -15.57 3.61
N ILE A 39 -8.81 -15.69 3.88
CA ILE A 39 -8.29 -16.06 5.20
C ILE A 39 -7.88 -14.83 6.02
N CYS A 40 -7.38 -13.78 5.37
CA CYS A 40 -6.85 -12.59 6.03
C CYS A 40 -7.20 -11.33 5.22
N PRO A 41 -8.51 -10.98 5.14
CA PRO A 41 -8.96 -9.87 4.30
C PRO A 41 -8.40 -8.54 4.81
N PHE A 42 -8.04 -7.66 3.89
CA PHE A 42 -7.47 -6.35 4.23
C PHE A 42 -8.59 -5.34 4.50
N ALA A 43 -8.48 -4.59 5.60
CA ALA A 43 -9.33 -3.44 5.84
C ALA A 43 -8.78 -2.22 5.09
N LYS A 44 -9.65 -1.50 4.38
CA LYS A 44 -9.31 -0.24 3.70
C LYS A 44 -8.86 0.79 4.74
N GLY A 45 -7.71 1.43 4.50
CA GLY A 45 -7.08 2.35 5.48
C GLY A 45 -6.39 1.65 6.66
N GLY A 46 -6.41 0.31 6.69
CA GLY A 46 -5.72 -0.50 7.69
C GLY A 46 -4.22 -0.62 7.44
N LYS A 47 -3.52 -1.19 8.43
CA LYS A 47 -2.10 -1.52 8.35
C LYS A 47 -1.95 -3.03 8.28
N VAL A 48 -1.14 -3.51 7.35
CA VAL A 48 -0.89 -4.94 7.14
C VAL A 48 0.61 -5.22 7.22
N GLY A 49 0.98 -6.31 7.89
CA GLY A 49 2.36 -6.79 7.93
C GLY A 49 2.58 -7.96 6.98
N LEU A 50 3.57 -7.85 6.09
CA LEU A 50 4.01 -8.96 5.23
C LEU A 50 5.29 -9.59 5.79
N PHE A 51 5.13 -10.60 6.64
CA PHE A 51 6.25 -11.29 7.29
C PHE A 51 6.73 -12.49 6.48
N GLY A 52 8.05 -12.62 6.30
CA GLY A 52 8.62 -13.78 5.60
C GLY A 52 10.13 -13.72 5.41
N GLY A 53 10.74 -14.86 5.07
CA GLY A 53 12.18 -15.00 4.84
C GLY A 53 12.65 -14.66 3.41
N ALA A 54 13.90 -14.98 3.08
CA ALA A 54 14.38 -14.89 1.70
C ALA A 54 13.70 -15.97 0.83
N GLY A 55 13.39 -15.66 -0.43
CA GLY A 55 12.84 -16.62 -1.39
C GLY A 55 11.35 -16.98 -1.24
N VAL A 56 10.64 -16.45 -0.24
CA VAL A 56 9.21 -16.78 -0.01
C VAL A 56 8.22 -15.98 -0.87
N GLY A 57 8.71 -15.22 -1.85
CA GLY A 57 7.85 -14.48 -2.78
C GLY A 57 7.26 -13.16 -2.25
N LYS A 58 7.84 -12.53 -1.20
CA LYS A 58 7.34 -11.24 -0.67
C LYS A 58 7.23 -10.15 -1.74
N THR A 59 8.28 -9.98 -2.55
CA THR A 59 8.32 -8.98 -3.63
C THR A 59 7.29 -9.29 -4.71
N VAL A 60 7.08 -10.56 -5.04
CA VAL A 60 6.08 -10.98 -6.03
C VAL A 60 4.67 -10.63 -5.54
N ASN A 61 4.35 -10.97 -4.28
CA ASN A 61 3.06 -10.60 -3.69
C ASN A 61 2.87 -9.07 -3.67
N MET A 62 3.91 -8.31 -3.33
CA MET A 62 3.85 -6.84 -3.32
C MET A 62 3.59 -6.28 -4.73
N MET A 63 4.30 -6.76 -5.75
CA MET A 63 4.09 -6.32 -7.14
C MET A 63 2.68 -6.68 -7.63
N GLU A 64 2.16 -7.84 -7.23
CA GLU A 64 0.80 -8.24 -7.57
C GLU A 64 -0.26 -7.36 -6.89
N LEU A 65 -0.05 -7.00 -5.63
CA LEU A 65 -0.90 -6.03 -4.93
C LEU A 65 -0.89 -4.67 -5.63
N ILE A 66 0.28 -4.18 -6.04
CA ILE A 66 0.43 -2.92 -6.78
C ILE A 66 -0.38 -2.99 -8.09
N ARG A 67 -0.24 -4.09 -8.83
CA ARG A 67 -0.92 -4.31 -10.10
C ARG A 67 -2.44 -4.31 -9.92
N ASN A 68 -2.97 -5.07 -8.97
CA ASN A 68 -4.42 -5.23 -8.80
C ASN A 68 -5.08 -3.97 -8.23
N ILE A 69 -4.39 -3.22 -7.35
CA ILE A 69 -4.88 -1.90 -6.89
C ILE A 69 -4.98 -0.91 -8.06
N ALA A 70 -4.00 -0.91 -8.96
CA ALA A 70 -4.01 -0.03 -10.12
C ALA A 70 -5.12 -0.37 -11.13
N ILE A 71 -5.36 -1.66 -11.36
CA ILE A 71 -6.33 -2.13 -12.37
C ILE A 71 -7.77 -2.10 -11.83
N GLU A 72 -8.01 -2.66 -10.64
CA GLU A 72 -9.37 -2.88 -10.13
C GLU A 72 -9.90 -1.67 -9.34
N HIS A 73 -9.03 -0.95 -8.64
CA HIS A 73 -9.42 0.15 -7.75
C HIS A 73 -9.06 1.53 -8.30
N SER A 74 -8.49 1.61 -9.51
CA SER A 74 -7.94 2.85 -10.11
C SER A 74 -7.03 3.62 -9.14
N GLY A 75 -6.37 2.90 -8.23
CA GLY A 75 -5.56 3.47 -7.17
C GLY A 75 -4.08 3.59 -7.56
N TYR A 76 -3.38 4.51 -6.90
CA TYR A 76 -1.92 4.58 -7.01
C TYR A 76 -1.27 3.83 -5.85
N SER A 77 -0.13 3.18 -6.14
CA SER A 77 0.68 2.54 -5.12
C SER A 77 2.01 3.27 -4.97
N VAL A 78 2.46 3.43 -3.72
CA VAL A 78 3.75 4.04 -3.39
C VAL A 78 4.58 3.02 -2.64
N PHE A 79 5.81 2.79 -3.11
CA PHE A 79 6.80 1.94 -2.44
C PHE A 79 7.84 2.80 -1.73
N ALA A 80 8.12 2.49 -0.45
CA ALA A 80 9.14 3.13 0.35
C ALA A 80 10.16 2.10 0.83
N GLY A 81 11.32 2.02 0.16
CA GLY A 81 12.42 1.13 0.51
C GLY A 81 13.29 1.70 1.64
N VAL A 82 12.89 1.49 2.90
CA VAL A 82 13.63 1.99 4.07
C VAL A 82 14.74 0.99 4.46
N GLY A 83 16.00 1.41 4.33
CA GLY A 83 17.16 0.57 4.67
C GLY A 83 17.39 -0.59 3.69
N GLU A 84 16.85 -0.48 2.48
CA GLU A 84 17.01 -1.50 1.44
C GLU A 84 18.42 -1.47 0.82
N ARG A 85 18.88 -2.63 0.35
CA ARG A 85 20.18 -2.76 -0.31
C ARG A 85 20.06 -2.34 -1.77
N THR A 86 20.83 -1.33 -2.17
CA THR A 86 21.11 -1.06 -3.59
C THR A 86 22.09 -2.13 -4.08
N ARG A 87 21.61 -3.12 -4.83
CA ARG A 87 22.47 -4.13 -5.47
C ARG A 87 22.84 -3.69 -6.88
#